data_AF-A0A2G3NUC6-F1
#
_entry.id   AF-A0A2G3NUC6-F1
#
_cell.length_a   1.000
_cell.length_b   1.000
_cell.length_c   1.000
_cell.angle_alpha   90.00
_cell.angle_beta   90.00
_cell.angle_gamma   90.00
#
_symmetry.space_group_name_H-M   'P 1'
#
loop_
_entity.id
_entity.type
_entity.pdbx_description
1 polymer ?
#
loop_
_entity_poly.entity_id
_entity_poly.type
_entity_poly.pdbx_seq_one_letter_code
_entity_poly.pdbx_strand_id
1 'polypeptide(L)' 'MNICTNAYYNYLKNKKHAYRQEKAEIQRKIVEIYHRENGVPGNRMMNDYLKGIGSIRSDLQIHH' A
#
# COMPACT_ATOMS: atom_id res chain seq x y z
N MET A 1 -24.31 -23.84 -13.85
CA MET A 1 -23.77 -22.74 -13.04
C MET A 1 -23.58 -21.50 -13.92
N ASN A 2 -24.55 -20.59 -13.91
CA ASN A 2 -24.45 -19.34 -14.69
C ASN A 2 -23.71 -18.33 -13.83
N ILE A 3 -22.37 -18.37 -13.87
CA ILE A 3 -21.57 -17.30 -13.28
C ILE A 3 -21.93 -16.06 -14.09
N CYS A 4 -22.72 -15.18 -13.48
CA CYS A 4 -23.14 -13.92 -14.08
C CYS A 4 -21.88 -13.28 -14.67
N THR A 5 -21.83 -13.06 -15.99
CA THR A 5 -20.62 -12.62 -16.72
C THR A 5 -19.97 -11.41 -16.04
N ASN A 6 -20.79 -10.51 -15.51
CA ASN A 6 -20.39 -9.37 -14.69
C ASN A 6 -19.53 -9.76 -13.47
N ALA A 7 -19.89 -10.81 -12.73
CA ALA A 7 -19.13 -11.29 -11.57
C ALA A 7 -17.75 -11.84 -11.96
N TYR A 8 -17.66 -12.59 -13.07
CA TYR A 8 -16.41 -13.14 -13.58
C TYR A 8 -15.43 -12.02 -14.00
N TYR A 9 -15.92 -11.04 -14.76
CA TYR A 9 -15.11 -9.88 -15.15
C TYR A 9 -14.74 -8.98 -13.97
N ASN A 10 -15.62 -8.83 -12.97
CA ASN A 10 -15.32 -8.07 -11.76
C ASN A 10 -14.25 -8.73 -10.91
N TYR A 11 -14.25 -10.06 -10.76
CA TYR A 11 -13.19 -10.79 -10.07
C TYR A 11 -11.81 -10.56 -10.71
N LEU A 12 -11.71 -10.71 -12.05
CA LEU A 12 -10.46 -10.46 -12.77
C LEU A 12 -9.99 -9.00 -12.64
N LYS A 13 -10.93 -8.04 -12.72
CA LYS A 13 -10.65 -6.60 -12.62
C LYS A 13 -10.18 -6.19 -11.22
N ASN A 14 -10.71 -6.83 -10.18
CA ASN A 14 -10.40 -6.52 -8.78
C ASN A 14 -9.35 -7.41 -8.13
N LYS A 15 -8.60 -8.19 -8.92
CA LYS A 15 -7.52 -9.06 -8.41
C LYS A 15 -6.46 -8.31 -7.58
N LYS A 16 -6.27 -7.01 -7.82
CA LYS A 16 -5.34 -6.13 -7.07
C LYS A 16 -6.04 -5.12 -6.16
N HIS A 17 -7.34 -5.29 -5.88
CA HIS A 17 -8.09 -4.34 -5.07
C HIS A 17 -7.50 -4.21 -3.66
N ALA A 18 -7.29 -5.34 -2.98
CA ALA A 18 -6.67 -5.36 -1.66
C ALA A 18 -5.28 -4.70 -1.65
N TYR A 19 -4.44 -5.01 -2.65
CA TYR A 19 -3.13 -4.36 -2.83
C TYR A 19 -3.25 -2.83 -2.97
N ARG A 20 -4.21 -2.35 -3.77
CA ARG A 20 -4.42 -0.90 -3.97
C ARG A 20 -4.93 -0.22 -2.71
N GLN A 21 -5.82 -0.88 -1.97
CA GLN A 21 -6.32 -0.39 -0.67
C GLN A 21 -5.19 -0.28 0.35
N GLU A 22 -4.40 -1.34 0.51
CA GLU A 22 -3.22 -1.36 1.39
C GLU A 22 -2.23 -0.24 0.99
N LYS A 23 -1.92 -0.10 -0.30
CA LYS A 23 -1.04 0.97 -0.79
C LYS A 23 -1.60 2.36 -0.47
N ALA A 24 -2.90 2.58 -0.63
CA ALA A 24 -3.53 3.86 -0.32
C ALA A 24 -3.49 4.17 1.18
N GLU A 25 -3.68 3.17 2.04
CA GLU A 25 -3.56 3.31 3.50
C GLU A 25 -2.14 3.71 3.92
N ILE A 26 -1.13 3.06 3.35
CA ILE A 26 0.27 3.38 3.59
C ILE A 26 0.57 4.82 3.15
N GLN A 27 0.11 5.23 1.96
CA GLN A 27 0.30 6.59 1.45
C GLN A 27 -0.33 7.65 2.37
N ARG A 28 -1.55 7.40 2.87
CA ARG A 28 -2.20 8.31 3.83
C ARG A 28 -1.37 8.48 5.10
N LYS A 29 -0.85 7.39 5.65
CA LYS A 29 -0.01 7.40 6.85
C LYS A 29 1.32 8.13 6.63
N ILE A 30 1.95 7.96 5.47
CA ILE A 30 3.17 8.70 5.10
C ILE A 30 2.90 10.20 5.13
N VAL A 31 1.80 10.66 4.52
CA VAL A 31 1.42 12.07 4.50
C VAL A 31 1.11 12.59 5.90
N GLU A 32 0.40 11.80 6.71
CA GLU A 32 0.11 12.13 8.11
C GLU A 32 1.40 12.33 8.94
N ILE A 33 2.34 11.39 8.87
CA ILE A 33 3.64 11.48 9.54
C ILE A 33 4.42 12.69 9.04
N TYR A 34 4.43 12.91 7.72
CA TYR A 34 5.17 14.02 7.12
C TYR A 34 4.66 15.38 7.61
N HIS A 35 3.34 15.57 7.71
CA HIS A 35 2.76 16.81 8.25
C HIS A 35 2.94 16.92 9.76
N ARG A 36 2.80 15.83 10.52
CA ARG A 36 2.98 15.81 11.98
C ARG A 36 4.39 16.23 12.39
N GLU A 37 5.39 15.76 11.66
CA GLU A 37 6.80 16.00 11.96
C GLU A 37 7.35 17.22 11.18
N ASN A 38 6.48 18.11 10.69
CA ASN A 38 6.84 19.33 9.96
C ASN A 38 7.81 19.11 8.77
N GLY A 39 7.70 17.97 8.08
CA GLY A 39 8.52 17.64 6.91
C GLY A 39 9.96 17.23 7.22
N VAL A 40 10.31 17.02 8.49
CA VAL A 40 11.63 16.52 8.93
C VAL A 40 11.93 15.07 8.51
N PRO A 41 10.98 14.11 8.50
CA PRO A 41 11.34 12.70 8.31
C PRO A 41 11.67 12.39 6.84
N GLY A 42 12.93 11.99 6.62
CA GLY A 42 13.38 11.40 5.36
C GLY A 42 13.04 9.91 5.23
N ASN A 43 13.48 9.29 4.12
CA ASN A 43 13.13 7.91 3.78
C ASN A 43 13.46 6.86 4.87
N ARG A 44 14.57 7.03 5.62
CA ARG A 44 14.94 6.08 6.69
C ARG A 44 13.97 6.15 7.88
N MET A 45 13.69 7.37 8.34
CA MET A 45 12.74 7.59 9.43
C MET A 45 11.35 7.10 9.04
N MET A 46 10.92 7.38 7.80
CA MET A 46 9.64 6.90 7.28
C MET A 46 9.56 5.37 7.29
N ASN A 47 10.63 4.67 6.91
CA ASN A 47 10.68 3.21 6.99
C ASN A 47 10.53 2.69 8.43
N ASP A 48 11.12 3.36 9.42
CA ASP A 48 11.00 2.93 10.82
C ASP A 48 9.59 3.19 11.40
N TYR A 49 8.96 4.31 11.04
CA TYR A 49 7.55 4.55 11.37
C TYR A 49 6.63 3.49 10.73
N LEU A 50 6.88 3.11 9.48
CA LEU A 50 6.07 2.11 8.77
C LEU A 50 6.28 0.68 9.28
N LYS A 51 7.49 0.32 9.73
CA LYS A 51 7.77 -0.97 10.40
C LYS A 51 6.94 -1.13 11.67
N GLY A 52 6.79 -0.07 12.47
CA GLY A 52 5.96 -0.07 13.67
C GLY A 52 4.46 -0.27 13.41
N ILE A 53 4.02 -0.07 12.17
CA ILE A 53 2.61 -0.14 11.75
C ILE A 53 2.27 -1.52 11.13
N GLY A 54 3.25 -2.43 11.04
CA GLY A 54 3.04 -3.81 10.60
C GLY A 54 2.96 -3.99 9.08
N SER A 55 3.31 -2.97 8.27
CA SER A 55 3.39 -3.11 6.82
C SER A 55 4.85 -3.12 6.37
N ILE A 56 5.49 -4.28 6.54
CA ILE A 56 6.79 -4.57 5.91
C ILE A 56 6.48 -5.38 4.67
N ARG A 57 6.34 -4.71 3.51
CA ARG A 57 6.64 -5.38 2.26
C ARG A 57 8.13 -5.19 1.97
N SER A 58 8.85 -6.23 2.36
CA SER A 58 10.24 -6.50 2.05
C SER A 58 10.57 -6.23 0.59
N ASP A 59 11.73 -5.60 0.44
CA ASP A 59 12.56 -5.44 -0.74
C ASP A 59 12.02 -4.65 -1.93
N LEU A 60 12.80 -3.61 -2.23
CA LEU A 60 12.91 -3.03 -3.54
C LEU A 60 12.92 -4.14 -4.59
N GLN A 61 12.12 -3.97 -5.63
CA GLN A 61 12.40 -4.60 -6.93
C GLN A 61 13.72 -4.03 -7.46
N ILE A 62 14.85 -4.47 -6.90
CA ILE A 62 16.14 -4.45 -7.57
C ILE A 62 16.02 -5.53 -8.65
N HIS A 63 15.72 -5.10 -9.87
CA HIS A 63 15.95 -5.91 -11.05
C HIS A 63 17.47 -6.11 -11.19
N HIS A 64 17.93 -7.37 -11.15
CA HIS A 64 19.17 -7.81 -11.79
C HIS A 64 18.82 -8.42 -13.14
#